data_AF-A0A0W8DLM4-F1
#
_entry.id   AF-A0A0W8DLM4-F1
#
_cell.length_a   1.000
_cell.length_b   1.000
_cell.length_c   1.000
_cell.angle_alpha   90.00
_cell.angle_beta   90.00
_cell.angle_gamma   90.00
#
_symmetry.space_group_name_H-M   'P 1'
#
loop_
_entity.id
_entity.type
_entity.pdbx_description
1 polymer ?
#
loop_
_entity_poly.entity_id
_entity_poly.type
_entity_poly.pdbx_seq_one_letter_code
_entity_poly.pdbx_strand_id
1 'polypeptide(L)'
;MPEPAAEPPHPWGPHMHIGKVFLKGNERTKWDLDSERYLNQEWLSSYSEKIRAGSISISDYEGVHDLSLNVGWRDLLPRRDSKIPTAYRASPSILAEAMPSTKTSVKYVFTDDNRNNVVYPTAGGLFKYTTEIAGLVGDVKFVKAEVEGQKHVAALGLRGQLFANAGNLTTWDRLLDEKKWMKNLADDTRVSVGVGLVWGTRIGRLEANYSWILKAHDHDNIKRAQLGLGMTFC
;
A
#
# COMPACT_ATOMS: atom_id res chain seq x y z
N MET A 1 19.32 -34.68 3.34
CA MET A 1 18.74 -34.26 4.63
C MET A 1 17.26 -34.62 4.55
N PRO A 2 16.70 -35.38 5.50
CA PRO A 2 15.28 -35.69 5.48
C PRO A 2 14.46 -34.40 5.74
N GLU A 3 13.35 -34.27 5.03
CA GLU A 3 12.38 -33.18 5.15
C GLU A 3 11.77 -33.18 6.57
N PRO A 4 11.62 -32.03 7.25
CA PRO A 4 11.05 -31.98 8.59
C PRO A 4 9.58 -32.42 8.55
N ALA A 5 9.22 -33.35 9.42
CA ALA A 5 7.85 -33.85 9.53
C ALA A 5 6.87 -32.71 9.85
N ALA A 6 5.77 -32.63 9.12
CA ALA A 6 4.69 -31.67 9.39
C ALA A 6 4.12 -31.91 10.80
N GLU A 7 4.02 -30.84 11.60
CA GLU A 7 3.48 -30.90 12.96
C GLU A 7 2.00 -31.30 12.94
N PRO A 8 1.53 -32.11 13.91
CA PRO A 8 0.14 -32.54 13.96
C PRO A 8 -0.80 -31.36 14.28
N PRO A 9 -2.01 -31.30 13.70
CA PRO A 9 -2.96 -30.23 13.93
C PRO A 9 -3.42 -30.18 15.40
N HIS A 10 -3.37 -29.00 16.01
CA HIS A 10 -3.74 -28.78 17.41
C HIS A 10 -5.27 -28.82 17.62
N PRO A 11 -5.77 -29.40 18.73
CA PRO A 11 -7.21 -29.69 18.94
C PRO A 11 -8.15 -28.48 19.06
N TRP A 12 -7.62 -27.24 19.05
CA TRP A 12 -8.39 -26.01 19.25
C TRP A 12 -8.37 -25.05 18.04
N GLY A 13 -8.03 -25.53 16.85
CA GLY A 13 -7.91 -24.70 15.65
C GLY A 13 -6.55 -24.02 15.50
N PRO A 14 -6.32 -23.26 14.41
CA PRO A 14 -5.01 -22.71 14.07
C PRO A 14 -4.52 -21.71 15.13
N HIS A 15 -3.22 -21.75 15.43
CA HIS A 15 -2.57 -20.86 16.40
C HIS A 15 -2.39 -19.46 15.80
N MET A 16 -3.00 -18.44 16.41
CA MET A 16 -2.84 -17.03 16.00
C MET A 16 -1.57 -16.42 16.59
N HIS A 17 -0.77 -15.74 15.77
CA HIS A 17 0.32 -14.88 16.24
C HIS A 17 -0.15 -13.42 16.32
N ILE A 18 -0.07 -12.80 17.50
CA ILE A 18 -0.24 -11.35 17.65
C ILE A 18 1.02 -10.69 17.10
N GLY A 19 0.87 -9.98 15.99
CA GLY A 19 1.91 -9.18 15.35
C GLY A 19 2.29 -7.94 16.15
N LYS A 20 3.43 -7.35 15.77
CA LYS A 20 4.10 -6.25 16.48
C LYS A 20 3.17 -5.07 16.75
N VAL A 21 3.16 -4.62 18.01
CA VAL A 21 2.57 -3.34 18.42
C VAL A 21 3.55 -2.23 18.05
N PHE A 22 3.18 -1.37 17.11
CA PHE A 22 3.96 -0.18 16.80
C PHE A 22 3.36 1.00 17.56
N LEU A 23 4.15 1.62 18.44
CA LEU A 23 3.83 2.90 19.06
C LEU A 23 4.91 3.89 18.65
N LYS A 24 4.62 4.75 17.67
CA LYS A 24 5.57 5.79 17.24
C LYS A 24 5.49 7.00 18.19
N GLY A 25 6.22 6.92 19.30
CA GLY A 25 6.53 8.02 20.20
C GLY A 25 7.80 8.76 19.79
N ASN A 26 7.86 10.05 20.09
CA ASN A 26 8.84 11.06 19.64
C ASN A 26 10.34 10.70 19.88
N GLU A 27 11.19 11.32 19.06
CA GLU A 27 12.66 11.35 18.95
C GLU A 27 13.48 10.98 20.21
N ARG A 28 13.65 9.68 20.50
CA ARG A 28 14.88 9.11 21.09
C ARG A 28 14.73 7.59 21.25
N THR A 29 14.88 6.85 20.16
CA THR A 29 15.44 5.48 20.13
C THR A 29 15.41 4.99 18.67
N LYS A 30 16.58 4.70 18.10
CA LYS A 30 16.68 3.80 16.94
C LYS A 30 16.50 2.37 17.45
N TRP A 31 15.77 1.50 16.74
CA TRP A 31 16.16 0.15 16.30
C TRP A 31 15.12 -0.39 15.26
N ASP A 32 15.60 -1.20 14.30
CA ASP A 32 15.09 -1.49 12.93
C ASP A 32 13.58 -1.75 12.75
N LEU A 33 12.85 -1.00 11.91
CA LEU A 33 12.80 -0.93 10.42
C LEU A 33 11.97 -2.04 9.75
N ASP A 34 10.65 -1.94 9.89
CA ASP A 34 9.81 -1.90 8.69
C ASP A 34 9.16 -0.52 8.64
N SER A 35 9.91 0.43 8.08
CA SER A 35 9.36 1.74 7.79
C SER A 35 8.68 1.63 6.43
N GLU A 36 7.36 1.76 6.38
CA GLU A 36 6.77 2.53 5.28
C GLU A 36 7.36 3.95 5.42
N ARG A 37 8.55 4.10 4.86
CA ARG A 37 9.22 5.37 4.64
C ARG A 37 8.39 6.00 3.53
N TYR A 38 7.29 6.63 3.89
CA TYR A 38 6.68 7.64 3.02
C TYR A 38 7.84 8.56 2.66
N LEU A 39 8.25 8.51 1.38
CA LEU A 39 9.29 9.35 0.82
C LEU A 39 8.83 10.79 1.05
N ASN A 40 9.22 11.38 2.17
CA ASN A 40 8.83 12.73 2.50
C ASN A 40 9.64 13.63 1.57
N GLN A 41 9.05 14.01 0.44
CA GLN A 41 9.61 14.99 -0.48
C GLN A 41 9.47 16.40 0.12
N GLU A 42 9.93 16.59 1.37
CA GLU A 42 9.81 17.85 2.12
C GLU A 42 10.43 19.05 1.39
N TRP A 43 11.37 18.79 0.47
CA TRP A 43 12.04 19.82 -0.30
C TRP A 43 11.14 20.45 -1.39
N LEU A 44 10.12 19.73 -1.86
CA LEU A 44 9.13 20.21 -2.85
C LEU A 44 7.71 20.35 -2.28
N SER A 45 7.44 19.82 -1.09
CA SER A 45 6.08 19.86 -0.51
C SER A 45 5.70 21.26 0.01
N SER A 46 4.45 21.65 -0.27
CA SER A 46 3.87 22.94 0.17
C SER A 46 3.34 22.90 1.61
N TYR A 47 3.34 21.73 2.25
CA TYR A 47 2.91 21.51 3.62
C TYR A 47 3.84 20.53 4.35
N SER A 48 3.83 20.59 5.67
CA SER A 48 4.51 19.64 6.56
C SER A 48 3.46 18.76 7.22
N GLU A 49 3.64 17.45 7.21
CA GLU A 49 2.71 16.49 7.80
C GLU A 49 3.36 15.83 9.01
N LYS A 50 2.69 15.87 10.16
CA LYS A 50 3.11 15.13 11.35
C LYS A 50 2.11 14.02 11.61
N ILE A 51 2.57 12.77 11.48
CA ILE A 51 1.74 11.58 11.71
C ILE A 51 2.25 10.86 12.95
N ARG A 52 1.36 10.64 13.91
CA ARG A 52 1.55 9.72 15.03
C ARG A 52 0.59 8.56 14.82
N ALA A 53 1.10 7.35 14.71
CA ALA A 53 0.24 6.20 14.48
C ALA A 53 0.66 5.03 15.36
N GLY A 54 -0.32 4.22 15.72
CA GLY A 54 -0.11 2.88 16.21
C GLY A 54 -0.91 1.87 15.42
N SER A 55 -0.34 0.69 15.26
CA SER A 55 -1.00 -0.42 14.58
C SER A 55 -0.81 -1.70 15.37
N ILE A 56 -1.83 -2.54 15.32
CA ILE A 56 -1.84 -3.89 15.84
C ILE A 56 -2.22 -4.78 14.67
N SER A 57 -1.35 -5.71 14.32
CA SER A 57 -1.59 -6.69 13.25
C SER A 57 -1.68 -8.08 13.85
N ILE A 58 -2.49 -8.93 13.25
CA ILE A 58 -2.59 -10.36 13.55
C ILE A 58 -2.50 -11.06 12.20
N SER A 59 -1.54 -11.94 12.05
CA SER A 59 -1.31 -12.69 10.82
C SER A 59 -1.41 -14.19 11.10
N ASP A 60 -1.86 -14.94 10.12
CA ASP A 60 -1.84 -16.41 10.16
C ASP A 60 -0.40 -16.95 10.06
N TYR A 61 -0.17 -18.20 10.47
CA TYR A 61 1.16 -18.84 10.46
C TYR A 61 1.75 -18.92 9.04
N GLU A 62 0.91 -19.21 8.05
CA GLU A 62 1.30 -19.22 6.64
C GLU A 62 1.47 -17.82 6.05
N GLY A 63 1.13 -16.76 6.78
CA GLY A 63 1.22 -15.37 6.32
C GLY A 63 0.22 -15.00 5.22
N VAL A 64 -0.75 -15.88 4.94
CA VAL A 64 -1.76 -15.73 3.89
C VAL A 64 -2.80 -14.68 4.27
N HIS A 65 -3.23 -14.68 5.53
CA HIS A 65 -4.20 -13.73 6.07
C HIS A 65 -3.55 -12.78 7.07
N ASP A 66 -3.73 -11.48 6.90
CA ASP A 66 -3.32 -10.45 7.84
C ASP A 66 -4.50 -9.53 8.15
N LEU A 67 -4.78 -9.33 9.44
CA LEU A 67 -5.76 -8.39 9.94
C LEU A 67 -5.07 -7.36 10.82
N SER A 68 -5.18 -6.10 10.42
CA SER A 68 -4.47 -4.97 11.00
C SER A 68 -5.44 -3.87 11.45
N LEU A 69 -5.42 -3.55 12.74
CA LEU A 69 -6.05 -2.38 13.33
C LEU A 69 -5.07 -1.22 13.35
N ASN A 70 -5.44 -0.09 12.73
CA ASN A 70 -4.60 1.09 12.61
C ASN A 70 -5.30 2.28 13.26
N VAL A 71 -4.57 3.02 14.09
CA VAL A 71 -5.01 4.28 14.70
C VAL A 71 -3.93 5.32 14.40
N GLY A 72 -4.32 6.44 13.82
CA GLY A 72 -3.42 7.51 13.42
C GLY A 72 -3.99 8.88 13.75
N TRP A 73 -3.14 9.74 14.29
CA TRP A 73 -3.36 11.17 14.43
C TRP A 73 -2.45 11.89 13.44
N ARG A 74 -3.04 12.77 12.63
CA ARG A 74 -2.36 13.53 11.61
C ARG A 74 -2.58 15.02 11.84
N ASP A 75 -1.49 15.77 11.92
CA ASP A 75 -1.49 17.23 11.89
C ASP A 75 -0.90 17.71 10.55
N LEU A 76 -1.70 18.42 9.77
CA LEU A 76 -1.27 19.10 8.55
C LEU A 76 -0.89 20.55 8.87
N LEU A 77 0.38 20.88 8.67
CA LEU A 77 0.95 22.19 8.97
C LEU A 77 1.37 22.88 7.66
N PRO A 78 0.56 23.80 7.11
CA PRO A 78 0.91 24.48 5.86
C PRO A 78 2.14 25.36 6.04
N ARG A 79 3.05 25.34 5.05
CA ARG A 79 4.27 26.14 5.09
C ARG A 79 3.99 27.54 4.55
N ARG A 80 4.51 28.56 5.25
CA ARG A 80 4.46 29.94 4.76
C ARG A 80 5.35 30.11 3.54
N ASP A 81 4.93 30.99 2.64
CA ASP A 81 5.76 31.37 1.51
C ASP A 81 6.98 32.17 1.97
N SER A 82 8.14 31.89 1.40
CA SER A 82 9.39 32.58 1.73
C SER A 82 9.45 34.00 1.16
N LYS A 83 8.65 34.30 0.14
CA LYS A 83 8.63 35.60 -0.57
C LYS A 83 7.46 36.48 -0.15
N ILE A 84 6.37 35.88 0.35
CA ILE A 84 5.16 36.60 0.77
C ILE A 84 4.80 36.18 2.20
N PRO A 85 5.12 37.00 3.22
CA PRO A 85 4.92 36.64 4.64
C PRO A 85 3.45 36.38 5.03
N THR A 86 2.51 36.91 4.23
CA THR A 86 1.06 36.81 4.43
C THR A 86 0.42 35.63 3.70
N ALA A 87 1.16 34.93 2.83
CA ALA A 87 0.63 33.83 2.03
C ALA A 87 1.22 32.47 2.43
N TYR A 88 0.41 31.43 2.29
CA TYR A 88 0.85 30.04 2.42
C TYR A 88 1.18 29.46 1.04
N ARG A 89 2.14 28.54 0.97
CA ARG A 89 2.48 27.83 -0.27
C ARG A 89 1.43 26.80 -0.68
N ALA A 90 0.60 26.38 0.28
CA ALA A 90 -0.44 25.38 0.09
C ALA A 90 -1.68 25.97 -0.61
N SER A 91 -2.36 25.16 -1.43
CA SER A 91 -3.62 25.55 -2.07
C SER A 91 -4.73 25.77 -1.03
N PRO A 92 -5.80 26.51 -1.36
CA PRO A 92 -6.93 26.73 -0.44
C PRO A 92 -7.56 25.43 0.08
N SER A 93 -7.58 24.36 -0.73
CA SER A 93 -8.05 23.04 -0.32
C SER A 93 -7.19 22.41 0.78
N ILE A 94 -5.86 22.48 0.65
CA ILE A 94 -4.94 21.95 1.66
C ILE A 94 -4.96 22.79 2.95
N LEU A 95 -5.22 24.10 2.82
CA LEU A 95 -5.44 24.98 3.98
C LEU A 95 -6.75 24.64 4.71
N ALA A 96 -7.81 24.28 3.98
CA ALA A 96 -9.06 23.83 4.59
C ALA A 96 -8.89 22.48 5.32
N GLU A 97 -7.97 21.63 4.85
CA GLU A 97 -7.61 20.36 5.48
C GLU A 97 -6.54 20.49 6.57
N ALA A 98 -6.02 21.69 6.85
CA ALA A 98 -5.01 21.95 7.87
C ALA A 98 -5.58 21.92 9.31
N MET A 99 -6.31 20.84 9.63
CA MET A 99 -6.86 20.55 10.95
C MET A 99 -6.32 19.20 11.44
N PRO A 100 -6.16 19.03 12.77
CA PRO A 100 -5.87 17.72 13.34
C PRO A 100 -6.93 16.72 12.90
N SER A 101 -6.49 15.56 12.43
CA SER A 101 -7.37 14.52 11.90
C SER A 101 -7.05 13.19 12.53
N THR A 102 -8.08 12.49 13.00
CA THR A 102 -7.92 11.14 13.56
C THR A 102 -8.48 10.11 12.59
N LYS A 103 -7.63 9.16 12.19
CA LYS A 103 -7.97 8.01 11.36
C LYS A 103 -7.94 6.77 12.24
N THR A 104 -9.06 6.04 12.30
CA THR A 104 -9.04 4.64 12.70
C THR A 104 -9.45 3.79 11.53
N SER A 105 -8.69 2.74 11.24
CA SER A 105 -8.99 1.83 10.15
C SER A 105 -8.69 0.38 10.48
N VAL A 106 -9.55 -0.49 9.96
CA VAL A 106 -9.36 -1.93 9.92
C VAL A 106 -8.88 -2.27 8.52
N LYS A 107 -7.70 -2.86 8.42
CA LYS A 107 -7.10 -3.31 7.16
C LYS A 107 -7.04 -4.82 7.19
N TYR A 108 -7.53 -5.47 6.15
CA TYR A 108 -7.42 -6.89 5.92
C TYR A 108 -6.64 -7.12 4.63
N VAL A 109 -5.64 -7.99 4.68
CA VAL A 109 -4.82 -8.36 3.55
C VAL A 109 -4.85 -9.88 3.40
N PHE A 110 -5.21 -10.33 2.21
CA PHE A 110 -5.06 -11.71 1.78
C PHE A 110 -3.96 -11.78 0.74
N THR A 111 -2.97 -12.65 0.95
CA THR A 111 -1.81 -12.82 0.06
C THR A 111 -1.65 -14.29 -0.26
N ASP A 112 -1.90 -14.65 -1.51
CA ASP A 112 -1.58 -15.95 -2.08
C ASP A 112 -0.36 -15.81 -2.98
N ASP A 113 0.80 -16.24 -2.47
CA ASP A 113 2.08 -16.13 -3.16
C ASP A 113 2.63 -17.52 -3.53
N ASN A 114 2.47 -17.88 -4.80
CA ASN A 114 3.02 -19.09 -5.37
C ASN A 114 4.29 -18.81 -6.19
N ARG A 115 5.00 -17.70 -5.92
CA ARG A 115 6.28 -17.39 -6.57
C ARG A 115 7.38 -18.29 -6.01
N ASN A 116 8.27 -18.73 -6.90
CA ASN A 116 9.39 -19.58 -6.50
C ASN A 116 10.46 -18.83 -5.68
N ASN A 117 10.55 -17.51 -5.81
CA ASN A 117 11.47 -16.66 -5.07
C ASN A 117 10.88 -15.26 -4.99
N VAL A 118 10.82 -14.68 -3.79
CA VAL A 118 10.22 -13.36 -3.53
C VAL A 118 11.03 -12.22 -4.15
N VAL A 119 12.37 -12.33 -4.17
CA VAL A 119 13.28 -11.28 -4.65
C VAL A 119 13.52 -11.40 -6.15
N TYR A 120 13.64 -12.64 -6.65
CA TYR A 120 13.94 -12.94 -8.04
C TYR A 120 12.98 -13.98 -8.63
N PRO A 121 11.69 -13.64 -8.76
CA PRO A 121 10.70 -14.57 -9.28
C PRO A 121 11.05 -14.95 -10.72
N THR A 122 11.17 -16.26 -10.95
CA THR A 122 11.48 -16.86 -12.26
C THR A 122 10.25 -17.59 -12.81
N ALA A 123 9.39 -18.07 -11.91
CA ALA A 123 8.09 -18.64 -12.23
C ALA A 123 7.14 -18.45 -11.04
N GLY A 124 5.84 -18.55 -11.31
CA GLY A 124 4.79 -18.47 -10.30
C GLY A 124 3.96 -17.19 -10.39
N GLY A 125 3.06 -17.01 -9.44
CA GLY A 125 2.14 -15.88 -9.41
C GLY A 125 1.94 -15.35 -8.01
N LEU A 126 1.55 -14.09 -7.93
CA LEU A 126 1.16 -13.43 -6.70
C LEU A 126 -0.25 -12.91 -6.90
N PHE A 127 -1.13 -13.26 -5.97
CA PHE A 127 -2.43 -12.63 -5.84
C PHE A 127 -2.52 -11.98 -4.47
N LYS A 128 -2.87 -10.70 -4.45
CA LYS A 128 -3.02 -9.92 -3.22
C LYS A 128 -4.32 -9.17 -3.26
N TYR A 129 -5.11 -9.34 -2.21
CA TYR A 129 -6.34 -8.60 -1.99
C TYR A 129 -6.21 -7.81 -0.70
N THR A 130 -6.44 -6.51 -0.75
CA THR A 130 -6.36 -5.61 0.40
C THR A 130 -7.67 -4.86 0.54
N THR A 131 -8.29 -4.93 1.70
CA THR A 131 -9.45 -4.11 2.07
C THR A 131 -9.09 -3.25 3.26
N GLU A 132 -9.40 -1.96 3.22
CA GLU A 132 -9.25 -1.06 4.35
C GLU A 132 -10.55 -0.29 4.58
N ILE A 133 -11.09 -0.38 5.78
CA ILE A 133 -12.31 0.29 6.20
C ILE A 133 -11.93 1.26 7.32
N ALA A 134 -12.11 2.55 7.06
CA ALA A 134 -11.81 3.62 8.01
C ALA A 134 -13.08 4.36 8.42
N GLY A 135 -13.20 4.77 9.69
CA GLY A 135 -14.33 5.59 10.15
C GLY A 135 -15.27 4.91 11.14
N LEU A 136 -14.84 3.79 11.74
CA LEU A 136 -15.52 3.22 12.92
C LEU A 136 -15.43 4.19 14.11
N VAL A 137 -14.28 4.86 14.27
CA VAL A 137 -14.03 5.89 15.28
C VAL A 137 -13.17 7.02 14.66
N GLY A 138 -13.50 8.27 14.94
CA GLY A 138 -12.75 9.43 14.42
C GLY A 138 -13.34 10.01 13.12
N ASP A 139 -12.63 10.99 12.58
CA ASP A 139 -13.19 11.93 11.60
C ASP A 139 -13.05 11.42 10.15
N VAL A 140 -12.08 10.54 9.90
CA VAL A 140 -11.78 10.02 8.57
C VAL A 140 -12.64 8.81 8.26
N LYS A 141 -13.45 8.90 7.20
CA LYS A 141 -14.41 7.88 6.79
C LYS A 141 -14.20 7.49 5.33
N PHE A 142 -13.70 6.28 5.08
CA PHE A 142 -13.61 5.73 3.72
C PHE A 142 -13.59 4.20 3.72
N VAL A 143 -13.85 3.63 2.57
CA VAL A 143 -13.62 2.21 2.27
C VAL A 143 -12.73 2.13 1.04
N LYS A 144 -11.68 1.32 1.15
CA LYS A 144 -10.70 1.09 0.10
C LYS A 144 -10.60 -0.40 -0.16
N ALA A 145 -10.58 -0.78 -1.43
CA ALA A 145 -10.37 -2.16 -1.86
C ALA A 145 -9.35 -2.18 -3.00
N GLU A 146 -8.35 -3.05 -2.90
CA GLU A 146 -7.28 -3.20 -3.88
C GLU A 146 -7.08 -4.68 -4.17
N VAL A 147 -6.95 -4.99 -5.46
CA VAL A 147 -6.65 -6.32 -5.99
C VAL A 147 -5.41 -6.17 -6.85
N GLU A 148 -4.38 -6.97 -6.57
CA GLU A 148 -3.16 -7.05 -7.35
C GLU A 148 -2.95 -8.50 -7.77
N GLY A 149 -2.80 -8.72 -9.07
CA GLY A 149 -2.47 -10.02 -9.64
C GLY A 149 -1.21 -9.91 -10.46
N GLN A 150 -0.26 -10.82 -10.25
CA GLN A 150 1.00 -10.86 -10.99
C GLN A 150 1.34 -12.29 -11.39
N LYS A 151 1.92 -12.45 -12.57
CA LYS A 151 2.41 -13.73 -13.08
C LYS A 151 3.79 -13.55 -13.68
N HIS A 152 4.73 -14.37 -13.25
CA HIS A 152 6.13 -14.31 -13.64
C HIS A 152 6.49 -15.47 -14.55
N VAL A 153 7.27 -15.17 -15.58
CA VAL A 153 7.80 -16.13 -16.54
C VAL A 153 9.24 -15.78 -16.85
N ALA A 154 10.10 -16.77 -17.02
CA ALA A 154 11.49 -16.56 -17.41
C ALA A 154 11.84 -17.40 -18.63
N ALA A 155 12.49 -16.78 -19.60
CA ALA A 155 12.99 -17.43 -20.80
C ALA A 155 14.29 -16.78 -21.25
N LEU A 156 15.28 -17.59 -21.65
CA LEU A 156 16.56 -17.13 -22.23
C LEU A 156 17.32 -16.09 -21.36
N GLY A 157 17.23 -16.19 -20.04
CA GLY A 157 17.87 -15.24 -19.10
C GLY A 157 17.12 -13.92 -18.91
N LEU A 158 16.03 -13.69 -19.64
CA LEU A 158 15.10 -12.59 -19.45
C LEU A 158 13.95 -13.05 -18.55
N ARG A 159 13.54 -12.18 -17.62
CA ARG A 159 12.39 -12.41 -16.73
C ARG A 159 11.29 -11.43 -17.08
N GLY A 160 10.16 -11.95 -17.53
CA GLY A 160 8.95 -11.19 -17.79
C GLY A 160 7.96 -11.33 -16.64
N GLN A 161 7.21 -10.27 -16.39
CA GLN A 161 6.06 -10.29 -15.49
C GLN A 161 4.85 -9.69 -16.19
N LEU A 162 3.68 -10.29 -15.99
CA LEU A 162 2.39 -9.71 -16.33
C LEU A 162 1.74 -9.29 -15.02
N PHE A 163 1.20 -8.09 -14.95
CA PHE A 163 0.50 -7.60 -13.76
C PHE A 163 -0.84 -6.97 -14.12
N ALA A 164 -1.80 -7.10 -13.20
CA ALA A 164 -3.11 -6.48 -13.29
C ALA A 164 -3.47 -5.95 -11.90
N ASN A 165 -3.83 -4.67 -11.82
CA ASN A 165 -4.22 -4.03 -10.58
C ASN A 165 -5.59 -3.39 -10.74
N ALA A 166 -6.46 -3.59 -9.76
CA ALA A 166 -7.73 -2.89 -9.64
C ALA A 166 -7.82 -2.29 -8.24
N GLY A 167 -8.22 -1.03 -8.15
CA GLY A 167 -8.31 -0.31 -6.89
C GLY A 167 -9.56 0.54 -6.84
N ASN A 168 -10.20 0.58 -5.69
CA ASN A 168 -11.37 1.41 -5.45
C ASN A 168 -11.19 2.16 -4.11
N LEU A 169 -11.59 3.42 -4.09
CA LEU A 169 -11.60 4.28 -2.91
C LEU A 169 -12.90 5.07 -2.89
N THR A 170 -13.78 4.74 -1.96
CA THR A 170 -15.13 5.33 -1.86
C THR A 170 -15.42 5.77 -0.44
N THR A 171 -16.10 6.91 -0.27
CA THR A 171 -16.58 7.40 1.03
C THR A 171 -17.84 6.65 1.47
N TRP A 172 -18.07 6.52 2.77
CA TRP A 172 -19.27 5.85 3.32
C TRP A 172 -20.58 6.39 2.74
N ASP A 173 -20.71 7.71 2.59
CA ASP A 173 -21.93 8.34 2.06
C ASP A 173 -22.23 7.89 0.62
N ARG A 174 -21.19 7.64 -0.18
CA ARG A 174 -21.33 7.16 -1.57
C ARG A 174 -21.62 5.67 -1.65
N LEU A 175 -21.10 4.90 -0.70
CA LEU A 175 -21.26 3.44 -0.61
C LEU A 175 -22.65 3.05 -0.08
N LEU A 176 -23.15 3.79 0.91
CA LEU A 176 -24.46 3.55 1.53
C LEU A 176 -25.63 4.16 0.74
N ASP A 177 -25.37 4.83 -0.39
CA ASP A 177 -26.43 5.32 -1.27
C ASP A 177 -27.13 4.15 -1.98
N GLU A 178 -28.24 3.66 -1.41
CA GLU A 178 -29.01 2.50 -1.90
C GLU A 178 -29.39 2.58 -3.38
N LYS A 179 -29.56 3.79 -3.93
CA LYS A 179 -30.01 3.98 -5.32
C LYS A 179 -28.85 4.02 -6.31
N LYS A 180 -27.64 4.31 -5.87
CA LYS A 180 -26.48 4.55 -6.75
C LYS A 180 -25.21 3.80 -6.36
N TRP A 181 -25.21 2.99 -5.29
CA TRP A 181 -24.02 2.33 -4.78
C TRP A 181 -23.23 1.56 -5.84
N MET A 182 -23.89 0.80 -6.74
CA MET A 182 -23.21 0.09 -7.83
C MET A 182 -22.54 1.04 -8.84
N LYS A 183 -23.20 2.15 -9.15
CA LYS A 183 -22.66 3.15 -10.08
C LYS A 183 -21.47 3.87 -9.45
N ASN A 184 -21.61 4.29 -8.19
CA ASN A 184 -20.52 4.93 -7.44
C ASN A 184 -19.32 4.00 -7.30
N LEU A 185 -19.54 2.72 -6.98
CA LEU A 185 -18.48 1.72 -6.87
C LEU A 185 -17.77 1.52 -8.21
N ALA A 186 -18.54 1.37 -9.29
CA ALA A 186 -17.97 1.21 -10.62
C ALA A 186 -17.17 2.47 -11.01
N ASP A 187 -17.72 3.67 -10.81
CA ASP A 187 -17.10 4.95 -11.17
C ASP A 187 -15.80 5.20 -10.41
N ASP A 188 -15.76 4.92 -9.11
CA ASP A 188 -14.59 5.13 -8.24
C ASP A 188 -13.47 4.08 -8.47
N THR A 189 -13.77 3.00 -9.21
CA THR A 189 -12.82 1.93 -9.52
C THR A 189 -11.84 2.35 -10.61
N ARG A 190 -10.56 2.07 -10.36
CA ARG A 190 -9.43 2.24 -11.29
C ARG A 190 -8.87 0.87 -11.63
N VAL A 191 -8.55 0.65 -12.89
CA VAL A 191 -8.04 -0.63 -13.38
C VAL A 191 -6.86 -0.39 -14.30
N SER A 192 -5.79 -1.15 -14.10
CA SER A 192 -4.60 -1.16 -14.94
C SER A 192 -4.10 -2.58 -15.18
N VAL A 193 -3.53 -2.81 -16.35
CA VAL A 193 -2.85 -4.04 -16.72
C VAL A 193 -1.52 -3.70 -17.34
N GLY A 194 -0.51 -4.53 -17.17
CA GLY A 194 0.82 -4.19 -17.65
C GLY A 194 1.74 -5.38 -17.78
N VAL A 195 2.86 -5.10 -18.44
CA VAL A 195 3.96 -6.02 -18.60
C VAL A 195 5.21 -5.39 -18.00
N GLY A 196 6.01 -6.21 -17.35
CA GLY A 196 7.30 -5.82 -16.80
C GLY A 196 8.40 -6.72 -17.33
N LEU A 197 9.55 -6.13 -17.56
CA LEU A 197 10.79 -6.84 -17.81
C LEU A 197 11.72 -6.59 -16.64
N VAL A 198 12.27 -7.67 -16.10
CA VAL A 198 13.24 -7.64 -15.02
C VAL A 198 14.55 -8.21 -15.54
N TRP A 199 15.59 -7.39 -15.49
CA TRP A 199 16.95 -7.79 -15.86
C TRP A 199 17.87 -7.70 -14.64
N GLY A 200 18.39 -8.84 -14.20
CA GLY A 200 19.49 -8.89 -13.24
C GLY A 200 20.81 -8.52 -13.89
N THR A 201 21.38 -7.38 -13.55
CA THR A 201 22.75 -6.99 -13.95
C THR A 201 23.71 -7.15 -12.77
N ARG A 202 25.02 -7.10 -13.01
CA ARG A 202 26.03 -7.18 -11.93
C ARG A 202 25.94 -6.02 -10.91
N ILE A 203 25.26 -4.92 -11.28
CA ILE A 203 25.11 -3.72 -10.44
C ILE A 203 23.77 -3.64 -9.72
N GLY A 204 22.84 -4.57 -10.00
CA GLY A 204 21.51 -4.59 -9.42
C GLY A 204 20.42 -5.03 -10.40
N ARG A 205 19.18 -4.97 -9.93
CA ARG A 205 17.97 -5.36 -10.63
C ARG A 205 17.39 -4.16 -11.37
N LEU A 206 17.40 -4.22 -12.70
CA LEU A 206 16.70 -3.26 -13.55
C LEU A 206 15.28 -3.76 -13.81
N GLU A 207 14.30 -2.90 -13.62
CA GLU A 207 12.90 -3.16 -13.93
C GLU A 207 12.38 -2.13 -14.92
N ALA A 208 11.78 -2.60 -16.00
CA ALA A 208 11.04 -1.78 -16.93
C ALA A 208 9.60 -2.26 -16.95
N ASN A 209 8.68 -1.46 -16.42
CA ASN A 209 7.26 -1.76 -16.38
C ASN A 209 6.52 -0.84 -17.34
N TYR A 210 5.62 -1.43 -18.13
CA TYR A 210 4.69 -0.72 -18.99
C TYR A 210 3.26 -1.08 -18.56
N SER A 211 2.48 -0.06 -18.22
CA SER A 211 1.12 -0.16 -17.71
C SER A 211 0.14 0.49 -18.69
N TRP A 212 -0.79 -0.32 -19.18
CA TRP A 212 -2.03 0.15 -19.80
C TRP A 212 -3.07 0.43 -18.72
N ILE A 213 -3.51 1.67 -18.66
CA ILE A 213 -4.55 2.12 -17.74
C ILE A 213 -5.88 1.94 -18.46
N LEU A 214 -6.70 1.01 -17.99
CA LEU A 214 -8.01 0.68 -18.56
C LEU A 214 -9.08 1.64 -18.05
N LYS A 215 -8.99 2.01 -16.76
CA LYS A 215 -9.90 2.96 -16.13
C LYS A 215 -9.16 3.81 -15.11
N ALA A 216 -9.30 5.13 -15.24
CA ALA A 216 -8.78 6.15 -14.32
C ALA A 216 -9.73 7.34 -14.30
N HIS A 217 -9.64 8.20 -13.29
CA HIS A 217 -10.39 9.45 -13.26
C HIS A 217 -9.70 10.55 -14.06
N ASP A 218 -10.48 11.56 -14.47
CA ASP A 218 -10.02 12.72 -15.25
C ASP A 218 -8.92 13.54 -14.53
N HIS A 219 -8.85 13.43 -13.20
CA HIS A 219 -7.86 14.12 -12.37
C HIS A 219 -6.67 13.23 -11.97
N ASP A 220 -6.61 11.98 -12.41
CA ASP A 220 -5.50 11.07 -12.10
C ASP A 220 -4.28 11.37 -12.98
N ASN A 221 -3.08 11.31 -12.40
CA ASN A 221 -1.83 11.44 -13.15
C ASN A 221 -1.44 10.09 -13.78
N ILE A 222 -1.74 9.94 -15.07
CA ILE A 222 -1.52 8.70 -15.84
C ILE A 222 -0.05 8.57 -16.21
N LYS A 223 0.65 7.60 -15.60
CA LYS A 223 2.00 7.18 -16.00
C LYS A 223 1.96 5.78 -16.59
N ARG A 224 2.39 5.66 -17.85
CA ARG A 224 2.34 4.40 -18.61
C ARG A 224 3.63 3.61 -18.60
N ALA A 225 4.76 4.26 -18.34
CA ALA A 225 6.06 3.60 -18.28
C ALA A 225 6.74 3.98 -16.97
N GLN A 226 7.31 2.98 -16.30
CA GLN A 226 8.08 3.15 -15.09
C GLN A 226 9.36 2.35 -15.19
N LEU A 227 10.48 3.02 -14.92
CA LEU A 227 11.78 2.38 -14.77
C LEU A 227 12.12 2.34 -13.28
N GLY A 228 12.45 1.15 -12.79
CA GLY A 228 12.90 0.89 -11.44
C GLY A 228 14.33 0.37 -11.43
N LEU A 229 15.12 0.81 -10.46
CA LEU A 229 16.45 0.25 -10.21
C LEU A 229 16.50 -0.19 -8.75
N GLY A 230 16.49 -1.50 -8.53
CA GLY A 230 16.67 -2.12 -7.23
C GLY A 230 18.12 -2.49 -7.02
N MET A 231 18.81 -1.83 -6.09
CA MET A 231 20.15 -2.24 -5.68
C MET A 231 20.00 -3.31 -4.60
N THR A 232 20.15 -4.58 -4.96
CA THR A 232 20.39 -5.64 -3.98
C THR A 232 21.89 -5.90 -3.97
N PHE A 233 22.58 -5.50 -2.91
CA PHE A 233 23.96 -5.90 -2.69
C PHE A 233 23.95 -7.37 -2.25
N CYS A 234 24.62 -8.23 -3.01
CA CYS A 234 24.88 -9.61 -2.62
C CYS A 234 25.89 -9.67 -1.46
#